data_AF-A0A7C1CBJ3-F1
#
_entry.id   AF-A0A7C1CBJ3-F1
#
_cell.length_a   1.000
_cell.length_b   1.000
_cell.length_c   1.000
_cell.angle_alpha   90.00
_cell.angle_beta   90.00
_cell.angle_gamma   90.00
#
_symmetry.space_group_name_H-M   'P 1'
#
loop_
_entity.id
_entity.type
_entity.pdbx_description
1 polymer ?
#
loop_
_entity_poly.entity_id
_entity_poly.type
_entity_poly.pdbx_seq_one_letter_code
_entity_poly.pdbx_strand_id
1 'polypeptide(L)'
;MSTRGKILVYAPDNNGFIGIKSVENAANKIARRLKLGLEIIQRADLKSVWVYFESCDGQLIPVYFNYWPDCPEEEVYIKIRNMMFVLSFHPRFNSLKSIRREIMEPS
;
A
#
# COMPACT_ATOMS: atom_id res chain seq x y z
N MET A 1 7.47 7.36 14.32
CA MET A 1 6.22 6.67 13.90
C MET A 1 5.40 7.64 13.06
N SER A 2 4.84 7.20 11.93
CA SER A 2 3.95 8.05 11.12
C SER A 2 2.63 8.26 11.86
N THR A 3 2.16 9.51 11.91
CA THR A 3 0.88 9.88 12.54
C THR A 3 -0.33 9.63 11.65
N ARG A 4 -0.12 9.08 10.45
CA ARG A 4 -1.15 8.87 9.42
C ARG A 4 -1.44 7.38 9.15
N GLY A 5 -0.82 6.48 9.90
CA GLY A 5 -0.87 5.04 9.68
C GLY A 5 0.30 4.53 8.84
N LYS A 6 0.22 3.28 8.39
CA LYS A 6 1.25 2.65 7.56
C LYS A 6 0.66 1.74 6.50
N ILE A 7 1.43 1.52 5.43
CA ILE A 7 1.17 0.47 4.45
C ILE A 7 1.84 -0.82 4.97
N LEU A 8 1.08 -1.91 4.99
CA LEU A 8 1.58 -3.25 5.26
C LEU A 8 1.55 -4.07 3.97
N VAL A 9 2.66 -4.69 3.63
CA VAL A 9 2.76 -5.63 2.51
C VAL A 9 3.00 -7.02 3.06
N TYR A 10 2.07 -7.94 2.85
CA TYR A 10 2.29 -9.36 3.10
C TYR A 10 2.66 -10.02 1.79
N ALA A 11 3.86 -10.61 1.73
CA ALA A 11 4.41 -11.22 0.52
C ALA A 11 4.87 -12.66 0.80
N PRO A 12 4.83 -13.55 -0.21
CA PRO A 12 5.42 -14.88 -0.06
C PRO A 12 6.95 -14.80 0.07
N ASP A 13 7.56 -15.81 0.68
CA ASP A 13 9.02 -15.89 0.79
C ASP A 13 9.67 -15.95 -0.61
N ASN A 14 10.82 -15.28 -0.75
CA ASN A 14 11.45 -14.77 -1.97
C ASN A 14 11.89 -15.79 -3.06
N ASN A 15 11.31 -16.98 -3.14
CA ASN A 15 11.71 -18.06 -4.06
C ASN A 15 11.19 -17.91 -5.52
N GLY A 16 11.01 -16.68 -6.04
CA GLY A 16 10.86 -16.46 -7.49
C GLY A 16 9.61 -15.72 -7.97
N PHE A 17 8.87 -15.03 -7.10
CA PHE A 17 7.73 -14.23 -7.55
C PHE A 17 8.18 -12.82 -7.97
N ILE A 18 8.49 -12.66 -9.26
CA ILE A 18 8.99 -11.41 -9.88
C ILE A 18 8.06 -10.21 -9.55
N GLY A 19 6.75 -10.45 -9.49
CA GLY A 19 5.74 -9.44 -9.17
C GLY A 19 5.82 -8.85 -7.75
N ILE A 20 6.51 -9.48 -6.79
CA ILE A 20 6.64 -8.92 -5.42
C ILE A 20 7.35 -7.57 -5.49
N LYS A 21 8.44 -7.48 -6.26
CA LYS A 21 9.27 -6.29 -6.31
C LYS A 21 8.52 -5.08 -6.85
N SER A 22 7.68 -5.28 -7.86
CA SER A 22 6.77 -4.23 -8.36
C SER A 22 5.84 -3.74 -7.26
N VAL A 23 5.26 -4.63 -6.46
CA VAL A 23 4.36 -4.25 -5.37
C VAL A 23 5.09 -3.55 -4.23
N GLU A 24 6.26 -4.05 -3.81
CA GLU A 24 7.08 -3.42 -2.79
C GLU A 24 7.54 -2.02 -3.20
N ASN A 25 8.01 -1.86 -4.45
CA ASN A 25 8.42 -0.57 -4.98
C ASN A 25 7.25 0.42 -5.04
N ALA A 26 6.09 -0.02 -5.56
CA ALA A 26 4.89 0.81 -5.62
C ALA A 26 4.40 1.22 -4.22
N ALA A 27 4.36 0.28 -3.29
CA ALA A 27 3.99 0.53 -1.89
C ALA A 27 4.95 1.53 -1.23
N ASN A 28 6.25 1.40 -1.46
CA ASN A 28 7.26 2.33 -0.95
C ASN A 28 7.12 3.73 -1.56
N LYS A 29 6.88 3.83 -2.87
CA LYS A 29 6.60 5.12 -3.54
C LYS A 29 5.38 5.81 -2.92
N ILE A 30 4.27 5.08 -2.72
CA ILE A 30 3.07 5.61 -2.08
C ILE A 30 3.35 6.01 -0.63
N ALA A 31 3.98 5.15 0.16
CA ALA A 31 4.24 5.42 1.57
C ALA A 31 5.09 6.68 1.76
N ARG A 32 6.15 6.83 0.97
CA ARG A 32 6.99 8.05 0.97
C ARG A 32 6.19 9.29 0.57
N ARG A 33 5.45 9.21 -0.54
CA ARG A 33 4.65 10.33 -1.06
C ARG A 33 3.64 10.83 -0.04
N LEU A 34 2.92 9.91 0.60
CA LEU A 34 1.82 10.22 1.52
C LEU A 34 2.27 10.33 3.00
N LYS A 35 3.58 10.21 3.24
CA LYS A 35 4.23 10.24 4.56
C LYS A 35 3.65 9.19 5.52
N LEU A 36 3.36 8.00 4.99
CA LEU A 36 2.92 6.83 5.75
C LEU A 36 4.13 6.00 6.18
N GLY A 37 3.96 5.19 7.23
CA GLY A 37 4.90 4.10 7.47
C GLY A 37 4.82 3.04 6.36
N LEU A 38 5.84 2.18 6.28
CA LEU A 38 5.84 0.99 5.44
C LEU A 38 6.42 -0.16 6.25
N GLU A 39 5.80 -1.33 6.14
CA GLU A 39 6.35 -2.58 6.64
C GLU A 39 6.06 -3.70 5.64
N ILE A 40 7.07 -4.54 5.40
CA ILE A 40 6.99 -5.68 4.50
C ILE A 40 7.17 -6.93 5.35
N ILE A 41 6.20 -7.83 5.28
CA ILE A 41 6.10 -9.04 6.09
C ILE A 41 6.15 -10.23 5.14
N GLN A 42 7.23 -10.99 5.20
CA GLN A 42 7.42 -12.20 4.43
C GLN A 42 6.77 -13.39 5.15
N ARG A 43 6.06 -14.23 4.39
CA ARG A 43 5.34 -15.40 4.90
C ARG A 43 5.46 -16.58 3.94
N ALA A 44 6.07 -17.67 4.40
CA ALA A 44 6.21 -18.92 3.65
C ALA A 44 4.87 -19.55 3.19
N ASP A 45 3.77 -19.30 3.89
CA ASP A 45 2.47 -19.90 3.62
C ASP A 45 1.64 -19.16 2.56
N LEU A 46 2.11 -17.99 2.10
CA LEU A 46 1.42 -17.22 1.08
C LEU A 46 1.77 -17.69 -0.35
N LYS A 47 0.83 -17.47 -1.26
CA LYS A 47 1.02 -17.63 -2.71
C LYS A 47 0.74 -16.35 -3.50
N SER A 48 0.52 -15.25 -2.78
CA SER A 48 0.04 -13.98 -3.31
C SER A 48 0.51 -12.83 -2.44
N VAL A 49 0.54 -11.63 -3.01
CA VAL A 49 0.89 -10.40 -2.31
C VAL A 49 -0.39 -9.67 -1.91
N TRP A 50 -0.45 -9.26 -0.64
CA TRP A 50 -1.55 -8.48 -0.09
C TRP A 50 -1.01 -7.17 0.45
N VAL A 51 -1.69 -6.07 0.14
CA VAL A 51 -1.34 -4.75 0.65
C VAL A 51 -2.52 -4.22 1.46
N TYR A 52 -2.23 -3.84 2.69
CA TYR A 52 -3.17 -3.21 3.61
C TYR A 52 -2.72 -1.80 3.95
N PHE A 53 -3.68 -0.94 4.22
CA PHE A 53 -3.47 0.24 5.03
C PHE A 53 -3.83 -0.09 6.48
N GLU A 54 -2.90 0.10 7.39
CA GLU A 54 -3.16 0.09 8.83
C GLU A 54 -3.33 1.54 9.31
N SER A 55 -4.53 1.84 9.81
CA SER A 55 -4.84 3.14 10.40
C SER A 55 -4.24 3.29 11.80
N CYS A 56 -4.25 4.52 12.34
CA CYS A 56 -3.69 4.80 13.67
C CYS A 56 -4.42 4.08 14.82
N ASP A 57 -5.68 3.68 14.61
CA ASP A 57 -6.49 2.85 15.53
C ASP A 57 -6.28 1.34 15.31
N GLY A 58 -5.31 0.93 14.47
CA GLY A 58 -4.97 -0.46 14.22
C GLY A 58 -5.92 -1.21 13.29
N GLN A 59 -6.84 -0.51 12.63
CA GLN A 59 -7.71 -1.16 11.64
C GLN A 59 -6.91 -1.48 10.38
N LEU A 60 -7.02 -2.72 9.91
CA LEU A 60 -6.47 -3.15 8.63
C LEU A 60 -7.52 -3.04 7.52
N ILE A 61 -7.20 -2.30 6.48
CA ILE A 61 -8.04 -2.12 5.29
C ILE A 61 -7.28 -2.65 4.07
N PRO A 62 -7.82 -3.64 3.33
CA PRO A 62 -7.18 -4.11 2.11
C PRO A 62 -7.23 -3.00 1.05
N VAL A 63 -6.06 -2.68 0.47
CA VAL A 63 -5.94 -1.64 -0.57
C VAL A 63 -5.44 -2.19 -1.89
N TYR A 64 -4.78 -3.35 -1.88
CA TYR A 64 -4.38 -4.03 -3.11
C TYR A 64 -4.14 -5.52 -2.86
N PHE A 65 -4.32 -6.32 -3.90
CA PHE A 65 -4.07 -7.75 -3.92
C PHE A 65 -3.51 -8.13 -5.29
N ASN A 66 -2.52 -9.03 -5.29
CA ASN A 66 -2.00 -9.62 -6.50
C ASN A 66 -1.71 -11.10 -6.33
N TYR A 67 -2.32 -11.93 -7.18
CA TYR A 67 -2.04 -13.35 -7.30
C TYR A 67 -1.10 -13.66 -8.47
N TRP A 68 -0.95 -12.73 -9.42
CA TRP A 68 -0.30 -13.00 -10.72
C TRP A 68 1.16 -12.54 -10.72
N PRO A 69 2.08 -13.30 -11.36
CA PRO A 69 3.50 -12.99 -11.32
C PRO A 69 3.86 -11.68 -12.04
N ASP A 70 3.08 -11.29 -13.06
CA ASP A 70 3.34 -10.10 -13.85
C ASP A 70 2.38 -8.98 -13.45
N CYS A 71 2.91 -7.98 -12.74
CA CYS A 71 2.21 -6.72 -12.52
C CYS A 71 3.18 -5.55 -12.77
N PRO A 72 2.86 -4.63 -13.70
CA PRO A 72 3.63 -3.41 -13.86
C PRO A 72 3.56 -2.56 -12.59
N GLU A 73 4.71 -2.10 -12.09
CA GLU A 73 4.80 -1.28 -10.88
C GLU A 73 3.87 -0.05 -10.94
N GLU A 74 3.77 0.61 -12.11
CA GLU A 74 2.90 1.78 -12.29
C GLU A 74 1.41 1.44 -12.10
N GLU A 75 0.97 0.28 -12.58
CA GLU A 75 -0.41 -0.16 -12.40
C GLU A 75 -0.71 -0.44 -10.91
N VAL A 76 0.24 -1.05 -10.20
CA VAL A 76 0.14 -1.27 -8.76
C VAL A 76 0.07 0.07 -8.02
N TYR A 77 0.96 1.01 -8.38
CA TYR A 77 1.00 2.35 -7.80
C TYR A 77 -0.33 3.07 -7.97
N ILE A 78 -0.89 3.10 -9.18
CA ILE A 78 -2.19 3.74 -9.46
C ILE A 78 -3.30 3.10 -8.63
N LYS A 79 -3.36 1.76 -8.54
CA LYS A 79 -4.40 1.06 -7.78
C LYS A 79 -4.34 1.38 -6.28
N ILE A 80 -3.15 1.30 -5.68
CA ILE A 80 -2.95 1.67 -4.26
C ILE A 80 -3.28 3.15 -4.06
N ARG A 81 -2.79 4.04 -4.93
CA ARG A 81 -3.07 5.49 -4.86
C ARG A 81 -4.56 5.79 -4.87
N ASN A 82 -5.31 5.17 -5.78
CA ASN A 82 -6.74 5.39 -5.91
C ASN A 82 -7.49 4.92 -4.66
N MET A 83 -7.12 3.76 -4.10
CA MET A 83 -7.70 3.29 -2.84
C MET A 83 -7.40 4.23 -1.68
N MET A 84 -6.15 4.70 -1.54
CA MET A 84 -5.80 5.70 -0.53
C MET A 84 -6.59 7.01 -0.71
N PHE A 85 -6.78 7.45 -1.94
CA PHE A 85 -7.60 8.62 -2.24
C PHE A 85 -9.04 8.43 -1.78
N VAL A 86 -9.66 7.30 -2.09
CA VAL A 86 -11.03 6.97 -1.63
C VAL A 86 -11.11 6.93 -0.10
N LEU A 87 -10.18 6.25 0.56
CA LEU A 87 -10.13 6.17 2.02
C LEU A 87 -10.00 7.54 2.68
N SER A 88 -9.32 8.49 2.03
CA SER A 88 -9.21 9.86 2.55
C SER A 88 -10.54 10.58 2.70
N PHE A 89 -11.61 10.15 2.00
CA PHE A 89 -12.97 10.71 2.12
C PHE A 89 -13.80 10.05 3.21
N HIS A 90 -13.38 8.89 3.71
CA HIS A 90 -14.13 8.19 4.75
C HIS A 90 -13.99 8.92 6.10
N PRO A 91 -15.09 9.24 6.81
CA PRO A 91 -15.07 10.08 8.01
C PRO A 91 -14.23 9.49 9.15
N ARG A 92 -14.14 8.15 9.20
CA ARG A 92 -13.30 7.42 10.18
C ARG A 92 -11.81 7.73 10.02
N PHE A 93 -11.32 7.97 8.80
CA PHE A 93 -9.90 8.17 8.53
C PHE A 93 -9.57 9.65 8.37
N ASN A 94 -9.96 10.46 9.36
CA ASN A 94 -9.78 11.91 9.30
C ASN A 94 -8.32 12.35 9.12
N SER A 95 -7.36 11.56 9.61
CA SER A 95 -5.91 11.77 9.44
C SER A 95 -5.46 11.70 7.97
N LEU A 96 -6.24 11.04 7.11
CA LEU A 96 -5.94 10.92 5.68
C LEU A 96 -6.41 12.14 4.86
N LYS A 97 -7.22 13.06 5.41
CA LYS A 97 -7.71 14.23 4.65
C LYS A 97 -6.60 15.03 3.97
N SER A 98 -5.45 15.17 4.62
CA SER A 98 -4.30 15.91 4.08
C SER A 98 -3.67 15.26 2.85
N ILE A 99 -3.82 13.95 2.68
CA ILE A 99 -3.18 13.23 1.57
C ILE A 99 -3.86 13.53 0.23
N ARG A 100 -5.10 14.05 0.21
CA ARG A 100 -5.81 14.39 -1.03
C ARG A 100 -5.01 15.34 -1.91
N ARG A 101 -4.43 16.38 -1.29
CA ARG A 101 -3.56 17.32 -1.99
C ARG A 101 -2.29 16.63 -2.49
N GLU A 102 -1.65 15.84 -1.62
CA GLU A 102 -0.44 15.08 -1.94
C GLU A 102 -0.68 14.08 -3.10
N ILE A 103 -1.89 13.53 -3.26
CA ILE A 103 -2.24 12.63 -4.37
C ILE A 103 -2.48 13.40 -5.68
N MET A 104 -3.08 14.60 -5.62
CA MET A 104 -3.40 15.41 -6.79
C MET A 104 -2.21 16.16 -7.38
N GLU A 105 -1.13 16.31 -6.62
CA GLU A 105 0.13 16.86 -7.14
C GLU A 105 0.69 15.98 -8.28
N PRO A 106 1.40 16.54 -9.26
CA PRO A 106 2.12 15.72 -10.24
C PRO A 106 3.09 14.72 -9.56
N SER A 107 3.38 13.60 -10.24
CA SER A 107 4.34 12.59 -9.76
C SER A 107 5.76 12.88 -10.20
#